data_AF-A0A1B0DH04-F1
#
_entry.id   AF-A0A1B0DH04-F1
#
_cell.length_a   1.000
_cell.length_b   1.000
_cell.length_c   1.000
_cell.angle_alpha   90.00
_cell.angle_beta   90.00
_cell.angle_gamma   90.00
#
_symmetry.space_group_name_H-M   'P 1'
#
loop_
_entity.id
_entity.type
_entity.pdbx_description
1 polymer ?
#
loop_
_entity_poly.entity_id
_entity_poly.type
_entity_poly.pdbx_seq_one_letter_code
_entity_poly.pdbx_strand_id
1 'polypeptide(L)'
;MSTMVLKESGKAVTTHNTSSEKNGQASYLAILIVQLGDRYSQRHRYTWEDKAIDMLRVIQLNTLEDRIVTDKGEWDQAVRFFEASVKEKLNLTENTMAEMFGPSAWQRWTQWKYATDEQQKRRNVKGELDKILVSDSKHPPTLSYDELTTVRKNLQRAGLEVDTEYIRETWYPVYRRHFLQQALLRAYDGRKAYYLYVTQNRDRGDCTLNVNDIILFWRIQQVMKVTTNALRQQVINREARRLDKEIKAVLDEYSEDEDKKIQLLTGKRVSLAEELLRVRKIQERLEEFINALNKEK
;
A
#
# COMPACT_ATOMS: atom_id res chain seq x y z
N MET A 1 36.37 -26.27 -81.63
CA MET A 1 36.64 -27.37 -80.68
C MET A 1 35.66 -27.20 -79.53
N SER A 2 34.55 -27.95 -79.52
CA SER A 2 34.37 -29.17 -78.70
C SER A 2 34.32 -28.80 -77.20
N THR A 3 33.29 -29.09 -76.39
CA THR A 3 32.24 -30.13 -76.42
C THR A 3 31.24 -29.91 -75.25
N MET A 4 29.96 -30.27 -75.47
CA MET A 4 28.94 -30.93 -74.59
C MET A 4 28.83 -30.56 -73.09
N VAL A 5 27.68 -30.16 -72.50
CA VAL A 5 26.29 -30.73 -72.38
C VAL A 5 26.12 -31.69 -71.17
N LEU A 6 25.03 -31.46 -70.40
CA LEU A 6 24.33 -32.29 -69.37
C LEU A 6 24.64 -31.97 -67.89
N LYS A 7 23.73 -32.01 -66.90
CA LYS A 7 22.25 -32.01 -66.73
C LYS A 7 22.01 -32.22 -65.22
N GLU A 8 21.02 -31.54 -64.61
CA GLU A 8 20.22 -31.95 -63.40
C GLU A 8 20.97 -32.35 -62.09
N SER A 9 20.51 -32.22 -60.85
CA SER A 9 19.21 -32.05 -60.18
C SER A 9 19.48 -31.71 -58.70
N GLY A 10 18.47 -31.22 -57.99
CA GLY A 10 18.62 -30.50 -56.72
C GLY A 10 18.88 -31.33 -55.45
N LYS A 11 19.03 -30.59 -54.35
CA LYS A 11 18.67 -31.00 -52.99
C LYS A 11 18.44 -29.74 -52.14
N ALA A 12 17.17 -29.48 -51.85
CA ALA A 12 16.76 -28.53 -50.82
C ALA A 12 17.27 -29.04 -49.46
N VAL A 13 18.07 -28.22 -48.77
CA VAL A 13 18.42 -28.46 -47.35
C VAL A 13 17.46 -27.63 -46.52
N THR A 14 16.58 -28.35 -45.84
CA THR A 14 15.57 -27.90 -44.89
C THR A 14 16.19 -27.12 -43.72
N THR A 15 16.01 -25.80 -43.71
CA THR A 15 16.12 -24.96 -42.52
C THR A 15 14.78 -24.93 -41.78
N HIS A 16 14.44 -26.03 -41.11
CA HIS A 16 13.33 -26.06 -40.15
C HIS A 16 13.72 -26.98 -39.00
N ASN A 17 14.06 -26.40 -37.82
CA ASN A 17 13.77 -27.00 -36.51
C ASN A 17 14.32 -26.24 -35.29
N THR A 18 15.01 -25.11 -35.42
CA THR A 18 15.57 -24.41 -34.24
C THR A 18 14.56 -23.62 -33.41
N SER A 19 13.34 -23.38 -33.92
CA SER A 19 12.26 -22.68 -33.20
C SER A 19 11.38 -23.61 -32.35
N SER A 20 11.22 -24.87 -32.75
CA SER A 20 10.35 -25.83 -32.04
C SER A 20 10.98 -26.37 -30.75
N GLU A 21 12.31 -26.47 -30.70
CA GLU A 21 13.04 -27.01 -29.53
C GLU A 21 13.10 -26.02 -28.35
N LYS A 22 13.13 -24.71 -28.63
CA LYS A 22 13.03 -23.68 -27.58
C LYS A 22 11.65 -23.68 -26.91
N ASN A 23 10.59 -24.00 -27.66
CA ASN A 23 9.23 -24.10 -27.15
C ASN A 23 9.03 -25.33 -26.26
N GLY A 24 9.69 -26.45 -26.56
CA GLY A 24 9.61 -27.68 -25.75
C GLY A 24 10.25 -27.51 -24.36
N GLN A 25 11.47 -26.97 -24.29
CA GLN A 25 12.16 -26.75 -23.00
C GLN A 25 11.47 -25.71 -22.12
N ALA A 26 10.93 -24.64 -22.72
CA ALA A 26 10.12 -23.66 -21.99
C ALA A 26 8.82 -24.28 -21.44
N SER A 27 8.25 -25.26 -22.14
CA SER A 27 7.02 -25.96 -21.74
C SER A 27 7.22 -26.83 -20.49
N TYR A 28 8.29 -27.62 -20.42
CA TYR A 28 8.55 -28.47 -19.25
C TYR A 28 8.87 -27.66 -17.99
N LEU A 29 9.67 -26.59 -18.12
CA LEU A 29 9.95 -25.69 -17.00
C LEU A 29 8.69 -24.94 -16.54
N ALA A 30 7.82 -24.53 -17.47
CA ALA A 30 6.55 -23.90 -17.13
C ALA A 30 5.60 -24.86 -16.41
N ILE A 31 5.51 -26.12 -16.86
CA ILE A 31 4.69 -27.16 -16.21
C ILE A 31 5.20 -27.44 -14.80
N LEU A 32 6.52 -27.54 -14.61
CA LEU A 32 7.14 -27.75 -13.31
C LEU A 32 6.85 -26.57 -12.34
N ILE A 33 7.00 -25.33 -12.82
CA ILE A 33 6.73 -24.12 -12.04
C ILE A 33 5.24 -24.05 -11.62
N VAL A 34 4.32 -24.41 -12.51
CA VAL A 34 2.87 -24.43 -12.22
C VAL A 34 2.52 -25.52 -11.20
N GLN A 35 3.04 -26.74 -11.36
CA GLN A 35 2.81 -27.84 -10.43
C GLN A 35 3.40 -27.57 -9.04
N LEU A 36 4.55 -26.88 -8.98
CA LEU A 36 5.13 -26.41 -7.73
C LEU A 36 4.29 -25.30 -7.09
N GLY A 37 3.75 -24.38 -7.88
CA GLY A 37 2.86 -23.30 -7.43
C GLY A 37 1.54 -23.81 -6.82
N ASP A 38 0.90 -24.78 -7.45
CA ASP A 38 -0.39 -25.34 -6.98
C ASP A 38 -0.26 -26.12 -5.66
N ARG A 39 0.83 -26.88 -5.48
CA ARG A 39 1.12 -27.55 -4.18
C ARG A 39 1.48 -26.55 -3.08
N TYR A 40 2.00 -25.37 -3.45
CA TYR A 40 2.40 -24.31 -2.54
C TYR A 40 1.23 -23.56 -1.88
N SER A 41 0.17 -23.29 -2.66
CA SER A 41 -0.92 -22.41 -2.24
C SER A 41 -1.78 -22.97 -1.10
N GLN A 42 -1.70 -24.27 -0.80
CA GLN A 42 -2.59 -24.91 0.18
C GLN A 42 -2.07 -24.88 1.64
N ARG A 43 -0.79 -24.55 1.89
CA ARG A 43 -0.16 -25.02 3.14
C ARG A 43 0.14 -24.00 4.25
N HIS A 44 0.10 -22.67 4.08
CA HIS A 44 0.68 -21.80 5.14
C HIS A 44 0.02 -20.44 5.39
N ARG A 45 -0.19 -20.15 6.69
CA ARG A 45 -0.54 -18.82 7.24
C ARG A 45 0.73 -18.01 7.51
N TYR A 46 0.71 -16.73 7.15
CA TYR A 46 1.81 -15.79 7.31
C TYR A 46 2.01 -15.41 8.79
N THR A 47 3.24 -15.53 9.32
CA THR A 47 3.64 -15.02 10.63
C THR A 47 4.72 -13.95 10.47
N TRP A 48 4.48 -12.73 10.95
CA TRP A 48 5.47 -11.64 10.89
C TRP A 48 6.65 -11.96 11.81
N GLU A 49 7.86 -11.52 11.41
CA GLU A 49 9.05 -11.61 12.25
C GLU A 49 9.08 -10.39 13.18
N ASP A 50 9.27 -10.60 14.48
CA ASP A 50 9.21 -9.52 15.49
C ASP A 50 10.21 -8.38 15.20
N LYS A 51 11.40 -8.71 14.69
CA LYS A 51 12.43 -7.73 14.28
C LYS A 51 11.97 -6.77 13.19
N ALA A 52 11.01 -7.17 12.36
CA ALA A 52 10.51 -6.31 11.31
C ALA A 52 9.61 -5.20 11.84
N ILE A 53 8.94 -5.44 12.98
CA ILE A 53 8.11 -4.43 13.62
C ILE A 53 8.99 -3.28 14.12
N ASP A 54 10.14 -3.59 14.72
CA ASP A 54 11.10 -2.58 15.19
C ASP A 54 11.73 -1.80 14.03
N MET A 55 12.08 -2.49 12.94
CA MET A 55 12.59 -1.83 11.73
C MET A 55 11.55 -0.86 11.14
N LEU A 56 10.28 -1.29 11.03
CA LEU A 56 9.21 -0.42 10.56
C LEU A 56 9.04 0.79 11.46
N ARG A 57 9.11 0.62 12.79
CA ARG A 57 9.02 1.73 13.74
C ARG A 57 10.12 2.77 13.51
N VAL A 58 11.37 2.34 13.33
CA VAL A 58 12.49 3.25 13.06
C VAL A 58 12.27 4.03 11.76
N ILE A 59 11.86 3.35 10.69
CA ILE A 59 11.58 3.97 9.40
C ILE A 59 10.45 5.00 9.51
N GLN A 60 9.38 4.66 10.24
CA GLN A 60 8.25 5.56 10.47
C GLN A 60 8.65 6.79 11.27
N LEU A 61 9.44 6.63 12.34
CA LEU A 61 9.93 7.74 13.17
C LEU A 61 10.81 8.69 12.35
N ASN A 62 11.78 8.17 11.60
CA ASN A 62 12.63 8.98 10.74
C ASN A 62 11.83 9.74 9.68
N THR A 63 10.82 9.10 9.09
CA THR A 63 9.94 9.74 8.10
C THR A 63 9.07 10.83 8.73
N LEU A 64 8.70 10.67 10.01
CA LEU A 64 8.00 11.70 10.75
C LEU A 64 8.91 12.89 11.10
N GLU A 65 10.22 12.77 11.20
CA GLU A 65 11.05 13.93 11.57
C GLU A 65 11.12 15.00 10.49
N ASP A 66 10.88 14.62 9.23
CA ASP A 66 10.84 15.57 8.12
C ASP A 66 9.64 16.53 8.25
N ARG A 67 9.89 17.82 8.04
CA ARG A 67 8.89 18.89 8.15
C ARG A 67 8.85 19.79 6.92
N ILE A 68 9.69 19.53 5.91
CA ILE A 68 9.87 20.44 4.79
C ILE A 68 9.26 19.82 3.54
N VAL A 69 8.18 20.45 3.06
CA VAL A 69 7.55 20.06 1.80
C VAL A 69 8.24 20.78 0.65
N THR A 70 9.06 20.06 -0.10
CA THR A 70 9.84 20.66 -1.20
C THR A 70 9.04 20.76 -2.50
N ASP A 71 8.16 19.80 -2.77
CA ASP A 71 7.40 19.70 -4.02
C ASP A 71 5.97 20.23 -3.90
N LYS A 72 5.53 20.98 -4.92
CA LYS A 72 4.15 21.49 -5.01
C LYS A 72 3.15 20.34 -5.19
N GLY A 73 3.51 19.31 -5.94
CA GLY A 73 2.64 18.15 -6.15
C GLY A 73 2.36 17.41 -4.84
N GLU A 74 3.38 17.23 -4.00
CA GLU A 74 3.22 16.67 -2.66
C GLU A 74 2.40 17.57 -1.72
N TRP A 75 2.59 18.88 -1.81
CA TRP A 75 1.76 19.85 -1.08
C TRP A 75 0.27 19.72 -1.45
N ASP A 76 -0.03 19.74 -2.74
CA ASP A 76 -1.40 19.65 -3.24
C ASP A 76 -2.06 18.30 -2.85
N GLN A 77 -1.28 17.21 -2.84
CA GLN A 77 -1.74 15.92 -2.35
C GLN A 77 -2.05 15.93 -0.84
N ALA A 78 -1.22 16.60 -0.04
CA ALA A 78 -1.44 16.73 1.39
C ALA A 78 -2.67 17.60 1.70
N VAL A 79 -2.86 18.71 1.00
CA VAL A 79 -4.06 19.56 1.11
C VAL A 79 -5.32 18.77 0.76
N ARG A 80 -5.30 18.02 -0.35
CA ARG A 80 -6.45 17.18 -0.75
C ARG A 80 -6.75 16.10 0.28
N PHE A 81 -5.72 15.45 0.82
CA PHE A 81 -5.89 14.43 1.85
C PHE A 81 -6.46 15.03 3.14
N PHE A 82 -5.94 16.16 3.59
CA PHE A 82 -6.46 16.91 4.73
C PHE A 82 -7.93 17.29 4.53
N GLU A 83 -8.27 17.91 3.39
CA GLU A 83 -9.63 18.29 3.05
C GLU A 83 -10.59 17.09 3.03
N ALA A 84 -10.19 15.98 2.40
CA ALA A 84 -11.00 14.77 2.31
C ALA A 84 -11.25 14.16 3.69
N SER A 85 -10.20 14.02 4.51
CA SER A 85 -10.33 13.47 5.87
C SER A 85 -11.19 14.34 6.78
N VAL A 86 -11.07 15.66 6.70
CA VAL A 86 -11.92 16.58 7.48
C VAL A 86 -13.37 16.49 7.02
N LYS A 87 -13.64 16.47 5.71
CA LYS A 87 -15.00 16.31 5.16
C LYS A 87 -15.66 15.00 5.59
N GLU A 88 -14.91 13.90 5.55
CA GLU A 88 -15.39 12.59 6.01
C GLU A 88 -15.76 12.63 7.50
N LYS A 89 -14.86 13.13 8.36
CA LYS A 89 -15.13 13.25 9.80
C LYS A 89 -16.25 14.24 10.11
N LEU A 90 -16.40 15.30 9.32
CA LEU A 90 -17.49 16.27 9.47
C LEU A 90 -18.82 15.61 9.15
N ASN A 91 -18.93 14.88 8.04
CA ASN A 91 -20.14 14.16 7.67
C ASN A 91 -20.55 13.14 8.75
N LEU A 92 -19.59 12.34 9.25
CA LEU A 92 -19.86 11.41 10.36
C LEU A 92 -20.39 12.15 11.61
N THR A 93 -19.78 13.30 11.94
CA THR A 93 -20.23 14.12 13.07
C THR A 93 -21.63 14.69 12.83
N GLU A 94 -21.93 15.15 11.62
CA GLU A 94 -23.25 15.65 11.24
C GLU A 94 -24.33 14.57 11.32
N ASN A 95 -24.02 13.32 10.94
CA ASN A 95 -24.93 12.19 11.09
C ASN A 95 -25.21 11.88 12.57
N THR A 96 -24.17 11.80 13.41
CA THR A 96 -24.34 11.62 14.85
C THR A 96 -25.16 12.77 15.46
N MET A 97 -24.91 14.01 15.02
CA MET A 97 -25.71 15.16 15.45
C MET A 97 -27.16 15.07 14.98
N ALA A 98 -27.43 14.60 13.77
CA ALA A 98 -28.79 14.42 13.26
C ALA A 98 -29.57 13.38 14.08
N GLU A 99 -28.92 12.32 14.55
CA GLU A 99 -29.52 11.34 15.47
C GLU A 99 -29.81 11.95 16.84
N MET A 100 -28.83 12.66 17.43
CA MET A 100 -28.94 13.25 18.77
C MET A 100 -29.91 14.42 18.86
N PHE A 101 -29.97 15.28 17.84
CA PHE A 101 -30.82 16.47 17.82
C PHE A 101 -32.10 16.25 17.01
N GLY A 102 -32.23 15.13 16.29
CA GLY A 102 -33.39 14.83 15.46
C GLY A 102 -33.45 15.60 14.13
N PRO A 103 -34.54 15.43 13.37
CA PRO A 103 -34.66 15.91 11.99
C PRO A 103 -34.56 17.43 11.86
N SER A 104 -33.83 17.92 10.86
CA SER A 104 -33.73 19.35 10.58
C SER A 104 -35.09 19.98 10.25
N ALA A 105 -35.23 21.30 10.38
CA ALA A 105 -36.50 21.99 10.08
C ALA A 105 -37.02 21.66 8.67
N TRP A 106 -36.12 21.58 7.71
CA TRP A 106 -36.43 21.16 6.34
C TRP A 106 -36.90 19.71 6.26
N GLN A 107 -36.19 18.77 6.90
CA GLN A 107 -36.59 17.36 6.92
C GLN A 107 -37.95 17.14 7.59
N ARG A 108 -38.27 17.89 8.65
CA ARG A 108 -39.59 17.85 9.29
C ARG A 108 -40.69 18.23 8.31
N TRP A 109 -40.46 19.27 7.50
CA TRP A 109 -41.42 19.73 6.51
C TRP A 109 -41.52 18.79 5.30
N THR A 110 -40.41 18.31 4.73
CA THR A 110 -40.44 17.48 3.51
C THR A 110 -40.74 16.00 3.78
N GLN A 111 -40.31 15.46 4.92
CA GLN A 111 -40.43 14.04 5.25
C GLN A 111 -41.44 13.76 6.37
N TRP A 112 -42.18 14.77 6.84
CA TRP A 112 -43.17 14.66 7.91
C TRP A 112 -42.66 13.97 9.17
N LYS A 113 -41.38 14.21 9.51
CA LYS A 113 -40.75 13.67 10.72
C LYS A 113 -40.94 14.60 11.91
N TYR A 114 -41.09 14.05 13.09
CA TYR A 114 -41.20 14.79 14.34
C TYR A 114 -39.94 14.58 15.19
N ALA A 115 -39.61 15.58 16.02
CA ALA A 115 -38.52 15.45 17.00
C ALA A 115 -39.10 14.88 18.30
N THR A 116 -38.34 14.01 18.96
CA THR A 116 -38.69 13.53 20.30
C THR A 116 -38.48 14.62 21.35
N ASP A 117 -39.09 14.47 22.52
CA ASP A 117 -38.91 15.42 23.65
C ASP A 117 -37.44 15.52 24.06
N GLU A 118 -36.73 14.39 24.06
CA GLU A 118 -35.29 14.33 24.33
C GLU A 118 -34.46 15.08 23.27
N GLN A 119 -34.79 14.92 21.99
CA GLN A 119 -34.14 15.67 20.91
C GLN A 119 -34.42 17.17 21.02
N GLN A 120 -35.62 17.56 21.43
CA GLN A 120 -36.00 18.96 21.65
C GLN A 120 -35.25 19.54 22.86
N LYS A 121 -35.11 18.77 23.96
CA LYS A 121 -34.28 19.12 25.11
C LYS A 121 -32.83 19.35 24.70
N ARG A 122 -32.21 18.43 23.95
CA ARG A 122 -30.84 18.58 23.43
C ARG A 122 -30.68 19.78 22.51
N ARG A 123 -31.68 20.13 21.69
CA ARG A 123 -31.65 21.34 20.85
C ARG A 123 -31.58 22.62 21.68
N ASN A 124 -32.32 22.70 22.77
CA ASN A 124 -32.29 23.87 23.65
C ASN A 124 -30.92 24.02 24.31
N VAL A 125 -30.33 22.91 24.77
CA VAL A 125 -28.95 22.90 25.28
C VAL A 125 -27.95 23.33 24.20
N LYS A 126 -28.04 22.75 22.99
CA LYS A 126 -27.22 23.13 21.84
C LYS A 126 -27.35 24.63 21.52
N GLY A 127 -28.55 25.20 21.60
CA GLY A 127 -28.78 26.62 21.34
C GLY A 127 -28.02 27.53 22.29
N GLU A 128 -27.90 27.17 23.58
CA GLU A 128 -27.05 27.90 24.53
C GLU A 128 -25.56 27.68 24.25
N LEU A 129 -25.15 26.46 23.88
CA LEU A 129 -23.77 26.13 23.57
C LEU A 129 -23.26 26.79 22.27
N ASP A 130 -24.11 26.92 21.25
CA ASP A 130 -23.77 27.60 20.00
C ASP A 130 -23.44 29.09 20.26
N LYS A 131 -24.05 29.73 21.28
CA LYS A 131 -23.73 31.13 21.65
C LYS A 131 -22.29 31.30 22.13
N ILE A 132 -21.73 30.29 22.82
CA ILE A 132 -20.34 30.29 23.28
C ILE A 132 -19.42 30.34 22.06
N LEU A 133 -19.66 29.48 21.06
CA LEU A 133 -18.86 29.40 19.84
C LEU A 133 -18.99 30.64 18.95
N VAL A 134 -20.16 31.27 18.93
CA VAL A 134 -20.36 32.54 18.21
C VAL A 134 -19.60 33.68 18.89
N SER A 135 -19.52 33.66 20.22
CA SER A 135 -18.81 34.68 21.00
C SER A 135 -17.29 34.50 20.94
N ASP A 136 -16.82 33.25 20.95
CA ASP A 136 -15.41 32.89 20.85
C ASP A 136 -15.18 31.84 19.75
N SER A 137 -14.75 32.30 18.57
CA SER A 137 -14.40 31.42 17.44
C SER A 137 -13.15 30.56 17.67
N LYS A 138 -12.32 30.87 18.68
CA LYS A 138 -11.09 30.13 19.01
C LYS A 138 -11.19 29.38 20.35
N HIS A 139 -12.43 29.16 20.80
CA HIS A 139 -12.73 28.48 22.05
C HIS A 139 -12.05 27.10 22.15
N PRO A 140 -11.52 26.70 23.32
CA PRO A 140 -10.94 25.38 23.53
C PRO A 140 -11.99 24.26 23.58
N PRO A 141 -11.62 22.98 23.39
CA PRO A 141 -12.56 21.86 23.40
C PRO A 141 -13.29 21.64 24.74
N THR A 142 -12.79 22.23 25.83
CA THR A 142 -13.30 22.02 27.18
C THR A 142 -14.03 23.26 27.67
N LEU A 143 -15.29 23.11 28.07
CA LEU A 143 -16.03 24.16 28.75
C LEU A 143 -15.43 24.43 30.13
N SER A 144 -15.24 25.70 30.44
CA SER A 144 -14.89 26.17 31.78
C SER A 144 -16.03 25.94 32.77
N TYR A 145 -15.71 25.98 34.07
CA TYR A 145 -16.70 25.84 35.13
C TYR A 145 -17.76 26.95 35.10
N ASP A 146 -17.34 28.17 34.78
CA ASP A 146 -18.21 29.35 34.72
C ASP A 146 -19.18 29.27 33.53
N GLU A 147 -18.70 28.82 32.37
CA GLU A 147 -19.55 28.55 31.21
C GLU A 147 -20.58 27.46 31.48
N LEU A 148 -20.16 26.34 32.09
CA LEU A 148 -21.09 25.26 32.48
C LEU A 148 -22.17 25.77 33.44
N THR A 149 -21.79 26.60 34.41
CA THR A 149 -22.72 27.20 35.38
C THR A 149 -23.68 28.16 34.69
N THR A 150 -23.18 28.95 33.75
CA THR A 150 -23.96 29.94 33.00
C THR A 150 -24.98 29.26 32.09
N VAL A 151 -24.56 28.26 31.30
CA VAL A 151 -25.45 27.47 30.45
C VAL A 151 -26.54 26.80 31.29
N ARG A 152 -26.19 26.18 32.42
CA ARG A 152 -27.17 25.55 33.31
C ARG A 152 -28.20 26.55 33.85
N LYS A 153 -27.75 27.72 34.34
CA LYS A 153 -28.65 28.76 34.86
C LYS A 153 -29.57 29.31 33.77
N ASN A 154 -29.07 29.47 32.53
CA ASN A 154 -29.89 29.91 31.41
C ASN A 154 -30.96 28.88 31.04
N LEU A 155 -30.60 27.60 31.00
CA LEU A 155 -31.55 26.50 30.77
C LEU A 155 -32.61 26.42 31.86
N GLN A 156 -32.21 26.58 33.12
CA GLN A 156 -33.15 26.58 34.25
C GLN A 156 -34.15 27.74 34.17
N ARG A 157 -33.70 28.95 33.76
CA ARG A 157 -34.59 30.10 33.50
C ARG A 157 -35.56 29.85 32.36
N ALA A 158 -35.18 29.04 31.37
CA ALA A 158 -36.05 28.60 30.29
C ALA A 158 -36.98 27.44 30.68
N GLY A 159 -36.98 27.03 31.96
CA GLY A 159 -37.81 25.93 32.48
C GLY A 159 -37.25 24.53 32.22
N LEU A 160 -35.98 24.41 31.84
CA LEU A 160 -35.31 23.14 31.55
C LEU A 160 -34.27 22.80 32.60
N GLU A 161 -34.54 21.77 33.40
CA GLU A 161 -33.59 21.22 34.34
C GLU A 161 -32.72 20.14 33.69
N VAL A 162 -31.41 20.38 33.73
CA VAL A 162 -30.39 19.59 33.06
C VAL A 162 -29.15 19.53 33.97
N ASP A 163 -28.55 18.35 34.09
CA ASP A 163 -27.31 18.20 34.84
C ASP A 163 -26.09 18.68 34.04
N THR A 164 -24.94 18.78 34.72
CA THR A 164 -23.69 19.20 34.08
C THR A 164 -23.22 18.21 33.03
N GLU A 165 -23.46 16.92 33.27
CA GLU A 165 -22.93 15.86 32.42
C GLU A 165 -23.63 15.86 31.06
N TYR A 166 -24.95 16.02 31.03
CA TYR A 166 -25.71 16.14 29.80
C TYR A 166 -25.32 17.36 28.97
N ILE A 167 -24.96 18.48 29.62
CA ILE A 167 -24.40 19.65 28.93
C ILE A 167 -23.08 19.29 28.26
N ARG A 168 -22.19 18.55 28.95
CA ARG A 168 -20.90 18.08 28.41
C ARG A 168 -21.06 17.08 27.27
N GLU A 169 -21.95 16.10 27.43
CA GLU A 169 -22.29 15.13 26.37
C GLU A 169 -22.78 15.84 25.11
N THR A 170 -23.60 16.88 25.28
CA THR A 170 -24.14 17.67 24.16
C THR A 170 -23.07 18.58 23.55
N TRP A 171 -22.13 19.07 24.36
CA TRP A 171 -21.03 19.93 23.91
C TRP A 171 -20.05 19.23 22.97
N TYR A 172 -19.65 17.99 23.27
CA TYR A 172 -18.66 17.28 22.48
C TYR A 172 -18.95 17.25 20.97
N PRO A 173 -20.12 16.79 20.49
CA PRO A 173 -20.41 16.79 19.06
C PRO A 173 -20.59 18.21 18.48
N VAL A 174 -21.11 19.16 19.27
CA VAL A 174 -21.29 20.57 18.85
C VAL A 174 -19.93 21.23 18.59
N TYR A 175 -19.00 21.14 19.55
CA TYR A 175 -17.64 21.64 19.40
C TYR A 175 -16.90 20.91 18.29
N ARG A 176 -17.03 19.58 18.21
CA ARG A 176 -16.35 18.79 17.17
C ARG A 176 -16.75 19.23 15.77
N ARG A 177 -18.04 19.49 15.51
CA ARG A 177 -18.51 20.06 14.23
C ARG A 177 -17.87 21.41 13.97
N HIS A 178 -17.87 22.31 14.96
CA HIS A 178 -17.25 23.63 14.82
C HIS A 178 -15.74 23.52 14.50
N PHE A 179 -15.00 22.72 15.25
CA PHE A 179 -13.58 22.47 15.03
C PHE A 179 -13.29 21.95 13.62
N LEU A 180 -14.08 20.98 13.15
CA LEU A 180 -13.93 20.42 11.80
C LEU A 180 -14.27 21.44 10.70
N GLN A 181 -15.26 22.30 10.91
CA GLN A 181 -15.55 23.39 9.99
C GLN A 181 -14.40 24.40 9.92
N GLN A 182 -13.80 24.76 11.06
CA GLN A 182 -12.60 25.61 11.09
C GLN A 182 -11.40 24.93 10.41
N ALA A 183 -11.19 23.63 10.62
CA ALA A 183 -10.15 22.88 9.93
C ALA A 183 -10.35 22.85 8.41
N LEU A 184 -11.60 22.76 7.95
CA LEU A 184 -11.92 22.78 6.53
C LEU A 184 -11.60 24.13 5.89
N LEU A 185 -11.86 25.25 6.59
CA LEU A 185 -11.46 26.58 6.13
C LEU A 185 -9.93 26.67 5.98
N ARG A 186 -9.17 26.17 6.96
CA ARG A 186 -7.70 26.10 6.87
C ARG A 186 -7.21 25.24 5.70
N ALA A 187 -7.91 24.16 5.37
CA ALA A 187 -7.60 23.36 4.19
C ALA A 187 -7.76 24.16 2.88
N TYR A 188 -8.82 24.97 2.79
CA TYR A 188 -9.04 25.84 1.63
C TYR A 188 -7.99 26.94 1.50
N ASP A 189 -7.59 27.55 2.61
CA ASP A 189 -6.49 28.53 2.63
C ASP A 189 -5.16 27.88 2.21
N GLY A 190 -4.93 26.65 2.67
CA GLY A 190 -3.77 25.84 2.33
C GLY A 190 -3.53 25.62 0.83
N ARG A 191 -4.60 25.60 0.02
CA ARG A 191 -4.50 25.36 -1.43
C ARG A 191 -3.74 26.48 -2.16
N LYS A 192 -3.79 27.71 -1.67
CA LYS A 192 -3.09 28.87 -2.26
C LYS A 192 -1.80 29.22 -1.53
N ALA A 193 -1.56 28.59 -0.39
CA ALA A 193 -0.50 28.93 0.55
C ALA A 193 0.90 28.45 0.14
N TYR A 194 1.03 27.54 -0.83
CA TYR A 194 2.33 26.92 -1.18
C TYR A 194 3.41 27.95 -1.53
N TYR A 195 3.10 28.96 -2.37
CA TYR A 195 4.10 29.95 -2.76
C TYR A 195 4.57 30.79 -1.57
N LEU A 196 3.64 31.21 -0.70
CA LEU A 196 3.97 31.91 0.54
C LEU A 196 4.82 31.03 1.46
N TYR A 197 4.45 29.76 1.61
CA TYR A 197 5.21 28.77 2.36
C TYR A 197 6.64 28.63 1.82
N VAL A 198 6.86 28.47 0.51
CA VAL A 198 8.21 28.32 -0.04
C VAL A 198 9.04 29.61 0.12
N THR A 199 8.41 30.79 -0.03
CA THR A 199 9.12 32.08 0.07
C THR A 199 9.46 32.49 1.50
N GLN A 200 8.61 32.18 2.47
CA GLN A 200 8.78 32.60 3.87
C GLN A 200 9.55 31.57 4.70
N ASN A 201 9.45 30.28 4.36
CA ASN A 201 9.72 29.18 5.28
C ASN A 201 10.98 28.37 4.94
N ARG A 202 11.93 28.93 4.17
CA ARG A 202 13.22 28.26 3.93
C ARG A 202 14.15 28.26 5.14
N ASP A 203 13.97 29.15 6.13
CA ASP A 203 14.91 29.24 7.27
C ASP A 203 14.35 29.69 8.63
N ARG A 204 13.10 30.15 8.73
CA ARG A 204 12.52 30.59 10.01
C ARG A 204 11.08 30.15 10.11
N GLY A 205 10.77 29.37 11.14
CA GLY A 205 9.47 28.75 11.41
C GLY A 205 8.34 29.73 11.78
N ASP A 206 8.25 30.84 11.06
CA ASP A 206 7.30 31.93 11.30
C ASP A 206 6.54 32.21 9.99
N CYS A 207 5.92 31.17 9.43
CA CYS A 207 4.88 31.37 8.43
C CYS A 207 3.68 32.02 9.12
N THR A 208 3.28 33.20 8.65
CA THR A 208 2.08 33.90 9.15
C THR A 208 0.79 33.10 8.91
N LEU A 209 0.85 32.11 8.02
CA LEU A 209 -0.25 31.22 7.70
C LEU A 209 -0.11 29.90 8.47
N ASN A 210 -1.19 29.45 9.11
CA ASN A 210 -1.20 28.19 9.86
C ASN A 210 -1.23 26.98 8.90
N VAL A 211 -0.05 26.61 8.40
CA VAL A 211 0.18 25.49 7.48
C VAL A 211 0.55 24.18 8.19
N ASN A 212 0.61 24.18 9.52
CA ASN A 212 1.02 23.04 10.33
C ASN A 212 0.18 21.80 10.06
N ASP A 213 -1.14 21.98 9.86
CA ASP A 213 -2.05 20.89 9.52
C ASP A 213 -1.64 20.22 8.19
N ILE A 214 -1.27 21.01 7.18
CA ILE A 214 -0.86 20.48 5.86
C ILE A 214 0.43 19.69 5.98
N ILE A 215 1.41 20.24 6.72
CA ILE A 215 2.70 19.57 6.96
C ILE A 215 2.48 18.25 7.73
N LEU A 216 1.59 18.24 8.72
CA LEU A 216 1.23 17.02 9.44
C LEU A 216 0.62 15.97 8.52
N PHE A 217 -0.33 16.35 7.67
CA PHE A 217 -0.97 15.42 6.74
C PHE A 217 -0.01 14.92 5.67
N TRP A 218 0.92 15.75 5.20
CA TRP A 218 2.02 15.32 4.33
C TRP A 218 2.90 14.27 5.00
N ARG A 219 3.34 14.52 6.25
CA ARG A 219 4.14 13.56 7.03
C ARG A 219 3.44 12.22 7.18
N ILE A 220 2.13 12.22 7.47
CA ILE A 220 1.32 11.00 7.55
C ILE A 220 1.31 10.27 6.20
N GLN A 221 1.16 10.98 5.07
CA GLN A 221 1.21 10.36 3.74
C GLN A 221 2.57 9.72 3.46
N GLN A 222 3.67 10.39 3.81
CA GLN A 222 5.00 9.83 3.61
C GLN A 222 5.22 8.59 4.47
N VAL A 223 4.81 8.63 5.74
CA VAL A 223 4.86 7.47 6.64
C VAL A 223 4.09 6.29 6.05
N MET A 224 2.87 6.52 5.54
CA MET A 224 2.09 5.46 4.89
C MET A 224 2.81 4.92 3.65
N LYS A 225 3.28 5.79 2.75
CA LYS A 225 3.98 5.41 1.51
C LYS A 225 5.23 4.57 1.79
N VAL A 226 6.07 5.04 2.71
CA VAL A 226 7.31 4.34 3.08
C VAL A 226 7.00 3.03 3.79
N THR A 227 6.02 3.01 4.72
CA THR A 227 5.58 1.78 5.39
C THR A 227 5.06 0.75 4.39
N THR A 228 4.20 1.13 3.44
CA THR A 228 3.70 0.23 2.41
C THR A 228 4.81 -0.32 1.53
N ASN A 229 5.80 0.52 1.17
CA ASN A 229 6.94 0.07 0.38
C ASN A 229 7.84 -0.89 1.17
N ALA A 230 8.12 -0.60 2.44
CA ALA A 230 8.89 -1.46 3.32
C ALA A 230 8.17 -2.81 3.54
N LEU A 231 6.86 -2.80 3.81
CA LEU A 231 6.05 -4.01 3.94
C LEU A 231 6.06 -4.83 2.65
N ARG A 232 5.89 -4.19 1.48
CA ARG A 232 5.96 -4.88 0.19
C ARG A 232 7.33 -5.54 0.00
N GLN A 233 8.41 -4.81 0.23
CA GLN A 233 9.77 -5.35 0.13
C GLN A 233 10.00 -6.51 1.10
N GLN A 234 9.49 -6.39 2.32
CA GLN A 234 9.60 -7.44 3.32
C GLN A 234 8.88 -8.72 2.89
N VAL A 235 7.65 -8.59 2.39
CA VAL A 235 6.87 -9.73 1.89
C VAL A 235 7.60 -10.37 0.70
N ILE A 236 8.02 -9.59 -0.29
CA ILE A 236 8.74 -10.10 -1.47
C ILE A 236 10.04 -10.79 -1.06
N ASN A 237 10.87 -10.17 -0.23
CA ASN A 237 12.15 -10.74 0.18
C ASN A 237 11.98 -11.99 1.05
N ARG A 238 10.87 -12.11 1.76
CA ARG A 238 10.53 -13.31 2.53
C ARG A 238 10.08 -14.43 1.60
N GLU A 239 9.13 -14.16 0.72
CA GLU A 239 8.60 -15.15 -0.21
C GLU A 239 9.66 -15.60 -1.20
N ALA A 240 10.51 -14.70 -1.72
CA ALA A 240 11.63 -15.07 -2.59
C ALA A 240 12.61 -16.03 -1.90
N ARG A 241 13.04 -15.74 -0.67
CA ARG A 241 13.94 -16.61 0.10
C ARG A 241 13.30 -17.94 0.46
N ARG A 242 11.99 -17.95 0.71
CA ARG A 242 11.24 -19.16 1.01
C ARG A 242 11.11 -20.05 -0.22
N LEU A 243 10.66 -19.48 -1.35
CA LEU A 243 10.56 -20.16 -2.63
C LEU A 243 11.90 -20.75 -3.05
N ASP A 244 13.00 -20.00 -2.90
CA ASP A 244 14.35 -20.50 -3.19
C ASP A 244 14.71 -21.74 -2.35
N LYS A 245 14.43 -21.73 -1.04
CA LYS A 245 14.67 -22.89 -0.17
C LYS A 245 13.85 -24.10 -0.55
N GLU A 246 12.59 -23.90 -0.92
CA GLU A 246 11.69 -25.02 -1.25
C GLU A 246 11.96 -25.57 -2.65
N ILE A 247 12.27 -24.72 -3.62
CA ILE A 247 12.77 -25.15 -4.94
C ILE A 247 14.02 -26.00 -4.77
N LYS A 248 14.96 -25.58 -3.92
CA LYS A 248 16.14 -26.38 -3.60
C LYS A 248 15.77 -27.72 -2.98
N ALA A 249 14.88 -27.74 -1.98
CA ALA A 249 14.46 -28.99 -1.35
C ALA A 249 13.79 -29.97 -2.32
N VAL A 250 12.92 -29.48 -3.22
CA VAL A 250 12.30 -30.32 -4.27
C VAL A 250 13.34 -30.78 -5.27
N LEU A 251 14.28 -29.91 -5.67
CA LEU A 251 15.35 -30.28 -6.58
C LEU A 251 16.27 -31.35 -5.97
N ASP A 252 16.56 -31.24 -4.67
CA ASP A 252 17.33 -32.24 -3.92
C ASP A 252 16.56 -33.58 -3.88
N GLU A 253 15.26 -33.57 -3.56
CA GLU A 253 14.39 -34.76 -3.60
C GLU A 253 14.38 -35.41 -5.00
N TYR A 254 14.34 -34.60 -6.07
CA TYR A 254 14.34 -35.09 -7.45
C TYR A 254 15.73 -35.56 -7.90
N SER A 255 16.80 -35.03 -7.30
CA SER A 255 18.16 -35.53 -7.54
C SER A 255 18.38 -36.90 -6.91
N GLU A 256 17.64 -37.26 -5.86
CA GLU A 256 17.70 -38.57 -5.20
C GLU A 256 16.93 -39.66 -5.96
N ASP A 257 15.96 -39.28 -6.78
CA ASP A 257 15.13 -40.19 -7.59
C ASP A 257 15.76 -40.39 -8.99
N GLU A 258 16.48 -41.51 -9.18
CA GLU A 258 17.16 -41.81 -10.45
C GLU A 258 16.20 -41.91 -11.64
N ASP A 259 14.96 -42.36 -11.45
CA ASP A 259 13.98 -42.43 -12.55
C ASP A 259 13.52 -41.03 -12.98
N LYS A 260 13.24 -40.13 -12.03
CA LYS A 260 12.93 -38.73 -12.33
C LYS A 260 14.14 -37.99 -12.92
N LYS A 261 15.34 -38.28 -12.45
CA LYS A 261 16.58 -37.71 -12.97
C LYS A 261 16.84 -38.14 -14.40
N ILE A 262 16.65 -39.42 -14.74
CA ILE A 262 16.67 -39.91 -16.12
C ILE A 262 15.58 -39.20 -16.94
N GLN A 263 14.35 -39.11 -16.43
CA GLN A 263 13.25 -38.47 -17.16
C GLN A 263 13.47 -36.95 -17.41
N LEU A 264 14.08 -36.24 -16.46
CA LEU A 264 14.34 -34.80 -16.55
C LEU A 264 15.65 -34.46 -17.29
N LEU A 265 16.64 -35.35 -17.27
CA LEU A 265 17.92 -35.20 -17.96
C LEU A 265 17.95 -35.89 -19.33
N THR A 266 16.95 -36.68 -19.70
CA THR A 266 16.88 -37.26 -21.05
C THR A 266 16.31 -36.27 -22.05
N GLY A 267 17.04 -36.10 -23.15
CA GLY A 267 16.63 -35.29 -24.29
C GLY A 267 17.65 -35.40 -25.42
N LYS A 268 17.23 -35.09 -26.66
CA LYS A 268 18.10 -35.22 -27.85
C LYS A 268 19.45 -34.50 -27.73
N ARG A 269 19.53 -33.39 -26.98
CA ARG A 269 20.79 -32.65 -26.75
C ARG A 269 21.70 -33.35 -25.74
N VAL A 270 21.14 -34.03 -24.75
CA VAL A 270 21.90 -34.81 -23.77
C VAL A 270 22.39 -36.10 -24.41
N SER A 271 21.56 -36.79 -25.19
CA SER A 271 21.99 -37.98 -25.94
C SER A 271 23.08 -37.63 -26.97
N LEU A 272 22.95 -36.51 -27.69
CA LEU A 272 23.98 -36.05 -28.63
C LEU A 272 25.28 -35.66 -27.90
N ALA A 273 25.18 -35.04 -26.72
CA ALA A 273 26.34 -34.72 -25.89
C ALA A 273 27.03 -35.98 -25.36
N GLU A 274 26.27 -37.00 -24.93
CA GLU A 274 26.80 -38.30 -24.54
C GLU A 274 27.47 -39.03 -25.71
N GLU A 275 26.87 -38.99 -26.90
CA GLU A 275 27.46 -39.55 -28.12
C GLU A 275 28.77 -38.84 -28.48
N LEU A 276 28.79 -37.50 -28.45
CA LEU A 276 30.01 -36.73 -28.69
C LEU A 276 31.11 -37.03 -27.66
N LEU A 277 30.75 -37.21 -26.40
CA LEU A 277 31.69 -37.61 -25.35
C LEU A 277 32.25 -39.02 -25.63
N ARG A 278 31.38 -39.95 -26.07
CA ARG A 278 31.76 -41.32 -26.44
C ARG A 278 32.71 -41.33 -27.63
N VAL A 279 32.46 -40.51 -28.65
CA VAL A 279 33.33 -40.35 -29.82
C VAL A 279 34.69 -39.78 -29.41
N ARG A 280 34.74 -38.75 -28.56
CA ARG A 280 36.01 -38.19 -28.06
C ARG A 280 36.83 -39.24 -27.30
N LYS A 281 36.18 -40.03 -26.45
CA LYS A 281 36.85 -41.10 -25.70
C LYS A 281 37.42 -42.20 -26.61
N ILE A 282 36.74 -42.50 -27.71
CA ILE A 282 37.25 -43.45 -28.73
C ILE A 282 38.46 -42.84 -29.45
N GLN A 283 38.43 -41.55 -29.78
CA GLN A 283 39.58 -40.85 -30.37
C GLN A 283 40.79 -40.84 -29.43
N GLU A 284 40.61 -40.53 -28.15
CA GLU A 284 41.68 -40.60 -27.15
C GLU A 284 42.30 -42.00 -27.05
N ARG A 285 41.47 -43.06 -27.03
CA ARG A 285 41.98 -44.45 -27.04
C ARG A 285 42.69 -44.82 -28.34
N LEU A 286 42.25 -44.31 -29.48
CA LEU A 286 42.92 -44.51 -30.77
C LEU A 286 44.27 -43.78 -30.81
N GLU A 287 44.35 -42.57 -30.27
CA GLU A 287 45.61 -41.83 -30.15
C GLU A 287 46.58 -42.53 -29.18
N GLU A 288 46.10 -43.03 -28.05
CA GLU A 288 46.88 -43.89 -27.15
C GLU A 288 47.41 -45.14 -27.86
N PHE A 289 46.57 -45.79 -28.68
CA PHE A 289 46.96 -46.98 -29.45
C PHE A 289 47.97 -46.67 -30.56
N ILE A 290 47.78 -45.57 -31.30
CA ILE A 290 48.74 -45.09 -32.32
C ILE A 290 50.09 -44.76 -31.66
N ASN A 291 50.07 -44.11 -30.50
CA ASN A 291 51.27 -43.79 -29.74
C ASN A 291 51.97 -45.05 -29.19
N ALA A 292 51.22 -46.08 -28.83
CA ALA A 292 51.79 -47.37 -28.45
C ALA A 292 52.43 -48.10 -29.65
N LEU A 293 51.75 -48.11 -30.80
CA LEU A 293 52.28 -48.68 -32.06
C LEU A 293 53.54 -47.98 -32.55
N ASN A 294 53.61 -46.64 -32.44
CA ASN A 294 54.80 -45.88 -32.80
C ASN A 294 55.97 -46.06 -31.81
N LYS A 295 55.72 -46.63 -30.61
CA LYS A 295 56.77 -47.01 -29.66
C LYS A 295 57.30 -48.43 -29.87
N GLU A 296 56.58 -49.27 -30.63
CA GLU A 296 56.99 -50.65 -30.97
C GLU A 296 57.73 -50.75 -32.33
N LYS A 297 57.96 -49.61 -33.01
CA LYS A 297 58.87 -49.49 -34.17
C LYS A 297 60.19 -48.84 -33.76
#